data_AF-A0A3A5RDI7-F1
#
_entry.id   AF-A0A3A5RDI7-F1
#
_cell.length_a   1.000
_cell.length_b   1.000
_cell.length_c   1.000
_cell.angle_alpha   90.00
_cell.angle_beta   90.00
_cell.angle_gamma   90.00
#
_symmetry.space_group_name_H-M   'P 1'
#
loop_
_entity.id
_entity.type
_entity.pdbx_description
1 polymer ?
#
loop_
_entity_poly.entity_id
_entity_poly.type
_entity_poly.pdbx_seq_one_letter_code
_entity_poly.pdbx_strand_id
1 'polypeptide(L)' 'MQVNRVSKVEFGKSHVVEYRYKVFGLFPVIRITIVHGDCMDDCLEKAVEEKTGHKDVTIISYT' A
#
# COMPACT_ATOMS: atom_id res chain seq x y z
N MET A 1 -26.19 -17.13 5.55
CA MET A 1 -24.82 -16.78 5.07
C MET A 1 -24.21 -15.88 6.14
N GLN A 2 -23.34 -16.44 7.01
CA GLN A 2 -22.72 -15.67 8.10
C GLN A 2 -21.74 -14.67 7.49
N VAL A 3 -22.05 -13.39 7.63
CA VAL A 3 -21.11 -12.30 7.33
C VAL A 3 -20.00 -12.37 8.38
N ASN A 4 -18.83 -12.82 7.95
CA ASN A 4 -17.64 -12.88 8.79
C ASN A 4 -17.37 -11.48 9.36
N ARG A 5 -17.30 -11.42 10.70
CA ARG A 5 -16.89 -10.24 11.46
C ARG A 5 -15.64 -9.66 10.82
N VAL A 6 -15.75 -8.46 10.27
CA VAL A 6 -14.59 -7.65 9.88
C VAL A 6 -13.85 -7.36 11.18
N SER A 7 -12.77 -8.10 11.40
CA SER A 7 -11.85 -7.89 12.51
C SER A 7 -11.49 -6.42 12.52
N LYS A 8 -11.84 -5.74 13.61
CA LYS A 8 -11.42 -4.36 13.89
C LYS A 8 -9.89 -4.39 13.97
N VAL A 9 -9.23 -4.15 12.86
CA VAL A 9 -7.78 -3.98 12.78
C VAL A 9 -7.47 -2.79 13.69
N GLU A 10 -6.66 -3.01 14.73
CA GLU A 10 -6.16 -1.93 15.55
C GLU A 10 -5.33 -1.02 14.65
N PHE A 11 -5.88 0.17 14.34
CA PHE A 11 -5.22 1.14 13.49
C PHE A 11 -4.08 1.77 14.30
N GLY A 12 -2.88 1.20 14.16
CA GLY A 12 -1.65 2.00 14.24
C GLY A 12 -1.73 3.14 13.22
N LYS A 13 -0.78 4.10 13.28
CA LYS A 13 -0.76 5.23 12.34
C LYS A 13 -0.99 4.74 10.90
N SER A 14 -2.03 5.30 10.30
CA SER A 14 -2.47 4.91 8.96
C SER A 14 -1.91 5.92 8.00
N HIS A 15 -1.20 5.42 7.00
CA HIS A 15 -0.61 6.26 5.97
C HIS A 15 -1.34 6.07 4.65
N VAL A 16 -1.82 7.17 4.07
CA VAL A 16 -2.34 7.18 2.70
C VAL A 16 -1.15 7.36 1.79
N VAL A 17 -0.93 6.39 0.91
CA VAL A 17 0.26 6.31 0.07
C VAL A 17 -0.14 6.34 -1.39
N GLU A 18 0.31 7.36 -2.07
CA GLU A 18 0.30 7.45 -3.51
C GLU A 18 1.57 6.84 -4.05
N TYR A 19 1.42 5.84 -4.91
CA TYR A 19 2.53 5.07 -5.44
C TYR A 19 2.37 4.84 -6.94
N ARG A 20 3.49 4.69 -7.61
CA ARG A 20 3.59 4.32 -9.01
C ARG A 20 4.11 2.90 -9.10
N TYR A 21 3.56 2.11 -10.02
CA TYR A 21 4.11 0.80 -10.36
C TYR A 21 4.13 0.62 -11.87
N LYS A 22 5.00 -0.27 -12.36
CA LYS A 22 5.07 -0.60 -13.79
C LYS A 22 4.24 -1.84 -14.08
N VAL A 23 3.25 -1.70 -14.95
CA VAL A 23 2.51 -2.83 -15.51
C VAL A 23 3.29 -3.37 -16.72
N PHE A 24 3.67 -4.66 -16.68
CA PHE A 24 4.47 -5.34 -17.71
C PHE A 24 5.78 -4.59 -18.08
N GLY A 25 6.38 -3.87 -17.13
CA GLY A 25 7.62 -3.12 -17.33
C GLY A 25 7.52 -1.90 -18.25
N LEU A 26 6.35 -1.59 -18.79
CA LEU A 26 6.17 -0.59 -19.86
C LEU A 26 5.31 0.60 -19.45
N PHE A 27 4.23 0.36 -18.71
CA PHE A 27 3.25 1.40 -18.43
C PHE A 27 3.29 1.83 -16.96
N PRO A 28 3.66 3.08 -16.66
CA PRO A 28 3.57 3.59 -15.31
C PRO A 28 2.11 3.84 -14.94
N VAL A 29 1.66 3.20 -13.86
CA VAL A 29 0.32 3.38 -13.31
C VAL A 29 0.44 3.98 -11.92
N ILE A 30 -0.28 5.07 -11.68
CA ILE A 30 -0.37 5.70 -10.36
C ILE A 30 -1.59 5.14 -9.65
N ARG A 31 -1.42 4.75 -8.39
CA ARG A 31 -2.51 4.29 -7.52
C ARG A 31 -2.33 4.87 -6.12
N ILE A 32 -3.44 4.93 -5.41
CA ILE A 32 -3.48 5.31 -4.00
C ILE A 32 -3.88 4.07 -3.21
N THR A 33 -3.15 3.79 -2.14
CA THR A 33 -3.47 2.74 -1.17
C THR A 33 -3.30 3.26 0.25
N ILE A 34 -3.88 2.57 1.21
CA ILE A 34 -3.74 2.90 2.63
C ILE A 34 -2.93 1.78 3.26
N VAL A 35 -1.78 2.07 3.87
CA VAL A 35 -1.00 1.09 4.63
C VAL A 35 -1.03 1.45 6.10
N HIS A 36 -0.97 0.42 6.94
CA HIS A 36 -1.08 0.56 8.39
C HIS A 36 0.26 0.12 8.99
N GLY A 37 0.90 1.00 9.76
CA GLY A 37 2.16 0.69 10.45
C GLY A 37 3.00 1.94 10.71
N ASP A 38 3.76 1.94 11.81
CA ASP A 38 4.79 2.95 12.11
C ASP A 38 6.05 2.71 11.25
N CYS A 39 5.89 2.73 9.93
CA CYS A 39 6.98 2.47 8.99
C CYS A 39 7.39 3.74 8.23
N MET A 40 8.70 4.01 8.24
CA MET A 40 9.35 5.09 7.47
C MET A 40 9.57 4.66 6.01
N ASP A 41 10.06 5.58 5.17
CA ASP A 41 10.12 5.50 3.70
C ASP A 41 10.48 4.13 3.10
N ASP A 42 11.59 3.49 3.50
CA ASP A 42 12.01 2.18 2.97
C ASP A 42 11.02 1.04 3.24
N CYS A 43 10.23 1.15 4.31
CA CYS A 43 9.24 0.14 4.67
C CYS A 43 7.89 0.39 3.98
N LEU A 44 7.60 1.62 3.55
CA LEU A 44 6.38 1.97 2.83
C LEU A 44 6.29 1.26 1.48
N GLU A 45 7.39 1.22 0.71
CA GLU A 45 7.43 0.50 -0.57
C GLU A 45 7.10 -0.97 -0.38
N LYS A 46 7.79 -1.63 0.55
CA LYS A 46 7.57 -3.04 0.85
C LYS A 46 6.15 -3.31 1.34
N ALA A 47 5.61 -2.46 2.21
CA ALA A 47 4.23 -2.59 2.69
C ALA A 47 3.20 -2.46 1.56
N VAL A 48 3.45 -1.56 0.60
CA VAL A 48 2.60 -1.40 -0.59
C VAL A 48 2.75 -2.59 -1.53
N GLU A 49 3.97 -3.10 -1.75
CA GLU A 49 4.21 -4.30 -2.56
C GLU A 49 3.52 -5.52 -1.96
N GLU A 50 3.65 -5.76 -0.65
CA GLU A 50 3.01 -6.88 0.05
C GLU A 50 1.48 -6.77 0.03
N LYS A 51 0.94 -5.56 0.22
CA LYS A 51 -0.51 -5.34 0.23
C LYS A 51 -1.14 -5.46 -1.16
N THR A 52 -0.45 -5.00 -2.19
CA THR A 52 -1.03 -4.85 -3.54
C THR A 52 -0.57 -5.93 -4.51
N GLY A 53 0.50 -6.65 -4.20
CA GLY A 53 1.13 -7.64 -5.07
C GLY A 53 1.86 -7.02 -6.27
N HIS A 54 1.98 -5.69 -6.31
CA HIS A 54 2.70 -4.99 -7.37
C HIS A 54 4.21 -5.04 -7.08
N LYS A 55 4.99 -5.23 -8.14
CA LYS A 55 6.46 -5.18 -8.09
C LYS A 55 6.95 -3.87 -8.70
N ASP A 56 8.13 -3.41 -8.30
CA ASP A 56 8.71 -2.14 -8.75
C ASP A 56 7.78 -0.96 -8.40
N VAL A 57 7.38 -0.92 -7.13
CA VAL A 57 6.63 0.21 -6.59
C VAL A 57 7.59 1.35 -6.26
N THR A 58 7.20 2.58 -6.61
CA THR A 58 7.88 3.81 -6.18
C THR A 58 6.87 4.70 -5.48
N ILE A 59 7.15 5.09 -4.24
CA ILE A 59 6.27 6.04 -3.53
C ILE A 59 6.42 7.44 -4.14
N ILE A 60 5.28 8.07 -4.44
CA ILE A 60 5.22 9.45 -4.91
C ILE A 60 4.99 10.40 -3.72
N SER A 61 4.05 10.04 -2.85
CA SER A 61 3.67 10.84 -1.68
C SER A 61 2.99 9.97 -0.65
N TYR A 62 3.12 10.32 0.63
CA TYR A 62 2.34 9.70 1.70
C TYR A 62 1.98 10.72 2.78
N THR A 63 0.82 10.53 3.42
CA THR A 63 0.35 11.31 4.58
C THR A 63 -0.12 10.42 5.69
#